data_AF-U5ETF9-F1
#
_entry.id   AF-U5ETF9-F1
#
_cell.length_a   1.000
_cell.length_b   1.000
_cell.length_c   1.000
_cell.angle_alpha   90.00
_cell.angle_beta   90.00
_cell.angle_gamma   90.00
#
_symmetry.space_group_name_H-M   'P 1'
#
loop_
_entity.id
_entity.type
_entity.pdbx_description
1 polymer ?
#
loop_
_entity_poly.entity_id
_entity_poly.type
_entity_poly.pdbx_seq_one_letter_code
_entity_poly.pdbx_strand_id
1 'polypeptide(L)'
;EDKEYLDLILNEGAKKPVDIDESSYEITLPEWFDEAKFKRAQQYFRNNFFAMFTAKLSGLIAILAVPTILDILIFTKQSGTSLTAYKRYIATIFHTLNWYLVELKPGSKSWSSIEKVRRGHVNVSNRSNKNNVGIISQKDMAITQFGFVGFIILKANLLGVQETREDMDALVHFWRTIGYLIGIEDKFNICTDKLETTIPRLQMVLSQILRPGLIAKRKEFLDMTRALVEGLWCFNPFLRTEVALYFTYRLADVPTYHYWDNENKNEQSRLESLKIIRSLCLQYRLILFCMISVHQILLNYALFRFYYNNQLHVSRFLITYFPYLAFYKFGIRHAYVRI
;
A
#
# COMPACT_ATOMS: atom_id res chain seq x y z
N GLU A 1 3.06 10.04 -25.29
CA GLU A 1 3.16 8.85 -24.43
C GLU A 1 2.69 9.13 -23.00
N ASP A 2 3.22 10.11 -22.26
CA ASP A 2 2.83 10.27 -20.83
C ASP A 2 1.33 10.48 -20.59
N LYS A 3 0.68 11.49 -21.21
CA LYS A 3 -0.78 11.73 -21.05
C LYS A 3 -1.66 10.54 -21.49
N GLU A 4 -1.13 9.64 -22.30
CA GLU A 4 -1.85 8.51 -22.89
C GLU A 4 -2.24 7.47 -21.84
N TYR A 5 -1.37 7.18 -20.87
CA TYR A 5 -1.68 6.19 -19.83
C TYR A 5 -2.77 6.68 -18.87
N LEU A 6 -2.75 7.97 -18.49
CA LEU A 6 -3.80 8.53 -17.64
C LEU A 6 -5.15 8.54 -18.35
N ASP A 7 -5.16 8.94 -19.63
CA ASP A 7 -6.36 8.87 -20.46
C ASP A 7 -6.89 7.43 -20.56
N LEU A 8 -6.01 6.47 -20.82
CA LEU A 8 -6.32 5.04 -20.89
C LEU A 8 -7.00 4.54 -19.60
N ILE A 9 -6.44 4.82 -18.41
CA ILE A 9 -7.03 4.34 -17.15
C ILE A 9 -8.29 5.12 -16.76
N LEU A 10 -8.39 6.41 -17.06
CA LEU A 10 -9.57 7.22 -16.69
C LEU A 10 -10.76 6.97 -17.61
N ASN A 11 -10.52 6.62 -18.88
CA ASN A 11 -11.58 6.41 -19.86
C ASN A 11 -11.93 4.93 -20.03
N GLU A 12 -10.98 4.11 -20.49
CA GLU A 12 -11.22 2.70 -20.76
C GLU A 12 -11.14 1.88 -19.46
N GLY A 13 -10.07 2.07 -18.69
CA GLY A 13 -9.81 1.32 -17.47
C GLY A 13 -10.86 1.53 -16.38
N ALA A 14 -11.53 2.69 -16.35
CA ALA A 14 -12.59 2.99 -15.39
C ALA A 14 -13.90 2.25 -15.67
N LYS A 15 -14.14 1.87 -16.94
CA LYS A 15 -15.37 1.19 -17.39
C LYS A 15 -15.20 -0.32 -17.44
N LYS A 16 -13.95 -0.80 -17.52
CA LYS A 16 -13.64 -2.23 -17.61
C LYS A 16 -13.52 -2.84 -16.21
N PRO A 17 -14.27 -3.91 -15.89
CA PRO A 17 -14.11 -4.62 -14.62
C PRO A 17 -12.73 -5.28 -14.52
N VAL A 18 -12.28 -5.52 -13.29
CA VAL A 18 -11.03 -6.27 -13.00
C VAL A 18 -11.01 -7.61 -13.71
N ASP A 19 -12.15 -8.30 -13.75
CA ASP A 19 -12.35 -9.53 -14.48
C ASP A 19 -13.85 -9.81 -14.61
N ILE A 20 -14.23 -10.78 -15.43
CA ILE A 20 -15.63 -11.06 -15.81
C ILE A 20 -16.14 -12.45 -15.43
N ASP A 21 -15.28 -13.44 -15.13
CA ASP A 21 -15.73 -14.82 -14.87
C ASP A 21 -15.20 -15.37 -13.54
N GLU A 22 -16.08 -16.00 -12.75
CA GLU A 22 -15.74 -16.63 -11.47
C GLU A 22 -15.32 -18.11 -11.63
N SER A 23 -15.62 -18.74 -12.77
CA SER A 23 -15.70 -20.20 -12.94
C SER A 23 -14.66 -20.84 -13.87
N SER A 24 -13.91 -20.06 -14.66
CA SER A 24 -12.99 -20.58 -15.69
C SER A 24 -11.50 -20.37 -15.43
N TYR A 25 -11.09 -19.73 -14.33
CA TYR A 25 -9.72 -19.23 -14.25
C TYR A 25 -8.74 -20.10 -13.45
N GLU A 26 -7.82 -20.68 -14.20
CA GLU A 26 -6.48 -21.03 -13.74
C GLU A 26 -5.58 -19.80 -13.98
N ILE A 27 -4.88 -19.31 -12.96
CA ILE A 27 -3.87 -18.26 -13.19
C ILE A 27 -2.68 -18.92 -13.90
N THR A 28 -2.08 -18.22 -14.86
CA THR A 28 -0.88 -18.68 -15.55
C THR A 28 0.21 -17.64 -15.46
N LEU A 29 1.47 -18.07 -15.41
CA LEU A 29 2.58 -17.12 -15.47
C LEU A 29 2.61 -16.49 -16.88
N PRO A 30 2.82 -15.17 -16.98
CA PRO A 30 2.93 -14.51 -18.27
C PRO A 30 4.20 -14.96 -18.99
N GLU A 31 4.19 -14.93 -20.33
CA GLU A 31 5.34 -15.33 -21.16
C GLU A 31 6.63 -14.55 -20.85
N TRP A 32 6.47 -13.30 -20.40
CA TRP A 32 7.57 -12.42 -20.03
C TRP A 32 8.04 -12.59 -18.57
N PHE A 33 7.54 -13.58 -17.83
CA PHE A 33 7.95 -13.84 -16.45
C PHE A 33 9.43 -14.19 -16.34
N ASP A 34 10.12 -13.53 -15.42
CA ASP A 34 11.54 -13.71 -15.13
C ASP A 34 11.68 -14.08 -13.64
N GLU A 35 11.91 -15.36 -13.38
CA GLU A 35 12.00 -15.90 -12.03
C GLU A 35 13.18 -15.29 -11.24
N ALA A 36 14.29 -14.94 -11.91
CA ALA A 36 15.44 -14.36 -11.26
C ALA A 36 15.14 -12.93 -10.77
N LYS A 37 14.47 -12.12 -11.60
CA LYS A 37 13.97 -10.79 -11.19
C LYS A 37 12.95 -10.91 -10.06
N PHE A 38 12.03 -11.87 -10.15
CA PHE A 38 11.03 -12.08 -9.10
C PHE A 38 11.68 -12.43 -7.75
N LYS A 39 12.65 -13.37 -7.73
CA LYS A 39 13.41 -13.73 -6.52
C LYS A 39 14.27 -12.59 -6.00
N ARG A 40 14.87 -11.78 -6.88
CA ARG A 40 15.61 -10.58 -6.49
C ARG A 40 14.70 -9.59 -5.75
N ALA A 41 13.49 -9.35 -6.25
CA ALA A 41 12.53 -8.48 -5.57
C ALA A 41 12.12 -9.01 -4.19
N GLN A 42 11.96 -10.33 -4.04
CA GLN A 42 11.72 -10.96 -2.74
C GLN A 42 12.87 -10.71 -1.75
N GLN A 43 14.12 -10.82 -2.21
CA GLN A 43 15.28 -10.51 -1.38
C GLN A 43 15.38 -9.01 -1.06
N TYR A 44 15.13 -8.15 -2.05
CA TYR A 44 15.09 -6.71 -1.89
C TYR A 44 14.07 -6.27 -0.83
N PHE A 45 12.88 -6.90 -0.81
CA PHE A 45 11.89 -6.70 0.23
C PHE A 45 12.38 -7.12 1.62
N ARG A 46 13.06 -8.28 1.74
CA ARG A 46 13.62 -8.72 3.04
C ARG A 46 14.66 -7.73 3.59
N ASN A 47 15.49 -7.18 2.71
CA ASN A 47 16.51 -6.19 3.08
C ASN A 47 15.90 -4.84 3.50
N ASN A 48 14.66 -4.56 3.09
CA ASN A 48 13.95 -3.29 3.29
C ASN A 48 12.60 -3.46 3.99
N PHE A 49 12.39 -4.54 4.75
CA PHE A 49 11.06 -4.96 5.18
C PHE A 49 10.32 -3.85 5.95
N PHE A 50 10.97 -3.22 6.93
CA PHE A 50 10.37 -2.11 7.69
C PHE A 50 9.98 -0.93 6.79
N ALA A 51 10.92 -0.41 5.99
CA ALA A 51 10.70 0.74 5.13
C ALA A 51 9.58 0.50 4.11
N MET A 52 9.62 -0.66 3.44
CA MET A 52 8.61 -1.03 2.45
C MET A 52 7.26 -1.35 3.07
N PHE A 53 7.21 -1.80 4.33
CA PHE A 53 5.94 -1.96 5.05
C PHE A 53 5.31 -0.60 5.34
N THR A 54 6.09 0.37 5.84
CA THR A 54 5.60 1.74 6.04
C THR A 54 5.11 2.36 4.73
N ALA A 55 5.86 2.18 3.64
CA ALA A 55 5.47 2.66 2.32
C ALA A 55 4.11 2.10 1.86
N LYS A 56 3.88 0.80 2.08
CA LYS A 56 2.61 0.12 1.78
C LYS A 56 1.46 0.62 2.65
N LEU A 57 1.69 0.88 3.94
CA LEU A 57 0.68 1.47 4.81
C LEU A 57 0.29 2.87 4.32
N SER A 58 1.27 3.72 3.99
CA SER A 58 1.00 5.04 3.42
C SER A 58 0.31 4.96 2.05
N GLY A 59 0.70 4.00 1.20
CA GLY A 59 0.04 3.78 -0.08
C GLY A 59 -1.40 3.32 0.09
N LEU A 60 -1.69 2.44 1.04
CA LEU A 60 -3.05 2.06 1.41
C LEU A 60 -3.88 3.26 1.89
N ILE A 61 -3.32 4.12 2.76
CA ILE A 61 -3.98 5.37 3.15
C ILE A 61 -4.23 6.25 1.92
N ALA A 62 -3.27 6.39 1.02
CA ALA A 62 -3.43 7.22 -0.18
C ALA A 62 -4.58 6.75 -1.08
N ILE A 63 -4.72 5.44 -1.31
CA ILE A 63 -5.79 4.91 -2.17
C ILE A 63 -7.19 5.02 -1.54
N LEU A 64 -7.30 5.10 -0.20
CA LEU A 64 -8.58 5.39 0.46
C LEU A 64 -9.14 6.77 0.10
N ALA A 65 -8.32 7.68 -0.42
CA ALA A 65 -8.76 9.00 -0.87
C ALA A 65 -9.45 8.97 -2.26
N VAL A 66 -9.38 7.83 -2.96
CA VAL A 66 -10.01 7.61 -4.26
C VAL A 66 -11.45 7.12 -4.05
N PRO A 67 -12.47 7.85 -4.52
CA PRO A 67 -13.86 7.60 -4.11
C PRO A 67 -14.39 6.25 -4.59
N THR A 68 -14.10 5.86 -5.85
CA THR A 68 -14.50 4.55 -6.38
C THR A 68 -13.94 3.39 -5.58
N ILE A 69 -12.70 3.52 -5.07
CA ILE A 69 -12.10 2.51 -4.18
C ILE A 69 -12.78 2.56 -2.82
N LEU A 70 -12.91 3.75 -2.23
CA LEU A 70 -13.48 3.95 -0.91
C LEU A 70 -14.92 3.43 -0.80
N ASP A 71 -15.75 3.70 -1.80
CA ASP A 71 -17.16 3.29 -1.84
C ASP A 71 -17.30 1.76 -1.83
N ILE A 72 -16.44 1.05 -2.58
CA ILE A 72 -16.37 -0.41 -2.52
C ILE A 72 -15.98 -0.90 -1.12
N LEU A 73 -14.97 -0.28 -0.49
CA LEU A 73 -14.52 -0.67 0.85
C LEU A 73 -15.61 -0.43 1.90
N ILE A 74 -16.35 0.68 1.82
CA ILE A 74 -17.51 0.97 2.68
C ILE A 74 -18.61 -0.07 2.45
N PHE A 75 -18.95 -0.36 1.19
CA PHE A 75 -19.95 -1.35 0.82
C PHE A 75 -19.67 -2.74 1.41
N THR A 76 -18.40 -3.17 1.43
CA THR A 76 -18.05 -4.47 2.02
C THR A 76 -18.33 -4.58 3.52
N LYS A 77 -18.41 -3.45 4.25
CA LYS A 77 -18.54 -3.38 5.72
C LYS A 77 -17.43 -4.11 6.49
N GLN A 78 -16.28 -4.35 5.85
CA GLN A 78 -15.15 -5.09 6.43
C GLN A 78 -14.05 -4.19 7.00
N SER A 79 -14.24 -2.88 7.02
CA SER A 79 -13.18 -1.94 7.47
C SER A 79 -13.70 -0.66 8.12
N GLY A 80 -14.99 -0.59 8.44
CA GLY A 80 -15.61 0.61 9.04
C GLY A 80 -15.40 0.75 10.54
N THR A 81 -14.88 -0.28 11.22
CA THR A 81 -14.55 -0.26 12.65
C THR A 81 -13.14 -0.78 12.86
N SER A 82 -12.50 -0.44 13.98
CA SER A 82 -11.13 -0.90 14.28
C SER A 82 -11.01 -2.43 14.29
N LEU A 83 -12.04 -3.15 14.76
CA LEU A 83 -12.06 -4.63 14.75
C LEU A 83 -12.20 -5.21 13.33
N THR A 84 -13.12 -4.69 12.53
CA THR A 84 -13.32 -5.21 11.15
C THR A 84 -12.09 -4.88 10.30
N ALA A 85 -11.58 -3.66 10.40
CA ALA A 85 -10.35 -3.21 9.76
C ALA A 85 -9.15 -4.07 10.19
N TYR A 86 -9.00 -4.37 11.48
CA TYR A 86 -7.96 -5.29 11.97
C TYR A 86 -7.98 -6.61 11.21
N LYS A 87 -9.13 -7.30 11.14
CA LYS A 87 -9.24 -8.59 10.45
C LYS A 87 -8.88 -8.48 8.96
N ARG A 88 -9.43 -7.47 8.28
CA ARG A 88 -9.20 -7.25 6.84
C ARG A 88 -7.73 -6.96 6.53
N TYR A 89 -7.12 -6.05 7.28
CA TYR A 89 -5.79 -5.57 6.95
C TYR A 89 -4.68 -6.51 7.45
N ILE A 90 -4.88 -7.26 8.54
CA ILE A 90 -3.98 -8.39 8.86
C ILE A 90 -4.07 -9.49 7.79
N ALA A 91 -5.26 -9.81 7.27
CA ALA A 91 -5.38 -10.74 6.14
C ALA A 91 -4.62 -10.22 4.89
N THR A 92 -4.75 -8.94 4.58
CA THR A 92 -3.99 -8.30 3.48
C THR A 92 -2.48 -8.38 3.71
N ILE A 93 -2.01 -8.16 4.94
CA ILE A 93 -0.60 -8.34 5.31
C ILE A 93 -0.16 -9.78 5.10
N PHE A 94 -0.94 -10.78 5.52
CA PHE A 94 -0.58 -12.17 5.28
C PHE A 94 -0.55 -12.55 3.80
N HIS A 95 -1.49 -12.06 2.99
CA HIS A 95 -1.48 -12.31 1.55
C HIS A 95 -0.22 -11.73 0.90
N THR A 96 0.08 -10.46 1.19
CA THR A 96 1.26 -9.80 0.63
C THR A 96 2.57 -10.42 1.12
N LEU A 97 2.67 -10.79 2.40
CA LEU A 97 3.84 -11.50 2.91
C LEU A 97 4.03 -12.87 2.28
N ASN A 98 2.95 -13.60 1.96
CA ASN A 98 3.07 -14.84 1.20
C ASN A 98 3.69 -14.59 -0.18
N TRP A 99 3.34 -13.50 -0.86
CA TRP A 99 3.92 -13.17 -2.17
C TRP A 99 5.42 -12.85 -2.10
N TYR A 100 5.87 -12.20 -1.03
CA TYR A 100 7.29 -11.86 -0.86
C TYR A 100 8.14 -12.97 -0.24
N LEU A 101 7.55 -13.84 0.59
CA LEU A 101 8.31 -14.77 1.43
C LEU A 101 8.18 -16.24 1.01
N VAL A 102 7.21 -16.56 0.16
CA VAL A 102 7.01 -17.90 -0.39
C VAL A 102 7.28 -17.86 -1.90
N GLU A 103 7.88 -18.93 -2.42
CA GLU A 103 8.07 -19.12 -3.86
C GLU A 103 6.74 -19.01 -4.62
N LEU A 104 6.79 -18.43 -5.83
CA LEU A 104 5.66 -18.35 -6.73
C LEU A 104 5.68 -19.54 -7.69
N LYS A 105 4.97 -20.61 -7.34
CA LYS A 105 4.76 -21.77 -8.20
C LYS A 105 3.36 -22.36 -8.03
N PRO A 106 2.79 -23.04 -9.03
CA PRO A 106 1.52 -23.76 -8.89
C PRO A 106 1.50 -24.62 -7.61
N GLY A 107 0.41 -24.54 -6.85
CA GLY A 107 0.23 -25.26 -5.58
C GLY A 107 0.94 -24.67 -4.35
N SER A 108 1.76 -23.63 -4.50
CA SER A 108 2.35 -22.93 -3.36
C SER A 108 1.34 -22.05 -2.60
N LYS A 109 1.64 -21.69 -1.34
CA LYS A 109 0.83 -20.72 -0.58
C LYS A 109 0.79 -19.35 -1.25
N SER A 110 1.82 -18.96 -1.98
CA SER A 110 1.85 -17.71 -2.74
C SER A 110 0.81 -17.75 -3.86
N TRP A 111 0.80 -18.85 -4.63
CA TRP A 111 -0.13 -19.09 -5.72
C TRP A 111 -1.59 -19.09 -5.26
N SER A 112 -1.93 -19.93 -4.26
CA SER A 112 -3.29 -19.98 -3.72
C SER A 112 -3.74 -18.64 -3.11
N SER A 113 -2.80 -17.88 -2.55
CA SER A 113 -3.07 -16.53 -2.04
C SER A 113 -3.46 -15.56 -3.16
N ILE A 114 -2.76 -15.61 -4.30
CA ILE A 114 -3.06 -14.78 -5.48
C ILE A 114 -4.43 -15.15 -6.07
N GLU A 115 -4.71 -16.45 -6.25
CA GLU A 115 -6.01 -16.94 -6.74
C GLU A 115 -7.16 -16.47 -5.84
N LYS A 116 -6.98 -16.59 -4.51
CA LYS A 116 -7.96 -16.14 -3.53
C LYS A 116 -8.21 -14.63 -3.60
N VAL A 117 -7.16 -13.83 -3.76
CA VAL A 117 -7.29 -12.37 -3.89
C VAL A 117 -8.00 -11.98 -5.19
N ARG A 118 -7.61 -12.57 -6.33
CA ARG A 118 -8.29 -12.36 -7.62
C ARG A 118 -9.78 -12.68 -7.52
N ARG A 119 -10.11 -13.89 -7.05
CA ARG A 119 -11.51 -14.33 -6.88
C ARG A 119 -12.28 -13.42 -5.91
N GLY A 120 -11.63 -12.96 -4.85
CA GLY A 120 -12.19 -11.99 -3.91
C GLY A 120 -12.58 -10.67 -4.60
N HIS A 121 -11.72 -10.12 -5.45
CA HIS A 121 -12.02 -8.89 -6.20
C HIS A 121 -13.16 -9.10 -7.21
N VAL A 122 -13.18 -10.21 -7.95
CA VAL A 122 -14.28 -10.52 -8.88
C VAL A 122 -15.61 -10.62 -8.13
N ASN A 123 -15.66 -11.39 -7.05
CA ASN A 123 -16.87 -11.58 -6.26
C ASN A 123 -17.38 -10.26 -5.66
N VAL A 124 -16.49 -9.41 -5.15
CA VAL A 124 -16.87 -8.10 -4.61
C VAL A 124 -17.36 -7.19 -5.73
N SER A 125 -16.68 -7.15 -6.88
CA SER A 125 -17.08 -6.36 -8.06
C SER A 125 -18.48 -6.73 -8.55
N ASN A 126 -18.77 -8.03 -8.67
CA ASN A 126 -20.08 -8.54 -9.06
C ASN A 126 -21.17 -8.15 -8.06
N ARG A 127 -20.88 -8.27 -6.76
CA ARG A 127 -21.84 -7.91 -5.71
C ARG A 127 -22.08 -6.40 -5.63
N SER A 128 -21.05 -5.57 -5.72
CA SER A 128 -21.19 -4.12 -5.68
C SER A 128 -21.93 -3.59 -6.91
N ASN A 129 -21.68 -4.17 -8.08
CA ASN A 129 -22.37 -3.81 -9.31
C ASN A 129 -23.87 -4.12 -9.23
N LYS A 130 -24.23 -5.31 -8.74
CA LYS A 130 -25.64 -5.70 -8.49
C LYS A 130 -26.35 -4.80 -7.47
N ASN A 131 -25.61 -4.11 -6.61
CA ASN A 131 -26.14 -3.18 -5.61
C ASN A 131 -25.97 -1.70 -6.02
N ASN A 132 -25.67 -1.43 -7.30
CA ASN A 132 -25.50 -0.07 -7.85
C ASN A 132 -24.43 0.79 -7.15
N VAL A 133 -23.44 0.16 -6.49
CA VAL A 133 -22.29 0.88 -5.91
C VAL A 133 -21.22 1.14 -6.96
N GLY A 134 -21.13 0.27 -7.98
CA GLY A 134 -20.11 0.30 -9.03
C GLY A 134 -19.32 -1.01 -9.10
N ILE A 135 -18.31 -1.03 -9.96
CA ILE A 135 -17.41 -2.18 -10.17
C ILE A 135 -16.05 -1.92 -9.54
N ILE A 136 -15.31 -2.99 -9.23
CA ILE A 136 -13.86 -2.88 -9.12
C ILE A 136 -13.30 -2.86 -10.54
N SER A 137 -12.88 -1.68 -10.99
CA SER A 137 -12.41 -1.45 -12.35
C SER A 137 -10.90 -1.72 -12.53
N GLN A 138 -10.44 -1.87 -13.77
CA GLN A 138 -9.01 -1.95 -14.10
C GLN A 138 -8.25 -0.70 -13.59
N LYS A 139 -8.88 0.48 -13.65
CA LYS A 139 -8.37 1.72 -13.04
C LYS A 139 -8.13 1.55 -11.54
N ASP A 140 -9.14 1.06 -10.81
CA ASP A 140 -9.06 0.91 -9.35
C ASP A 140 -7.99 -0.11 -8.95
N MET A 141 -7.82 -1.17 -9.75
CA MET A 141 -6.77 -2.15 -9.55
C MET A 141 -5.37 -1.57 -9.79
N ALA A 142 -5.16 -0.80 -10.86
CA ALA A 142 -3.90 -0.12 -11.15
C ALA A 142 -3.53 0.92 -10.07
N ILE A 143 -4.51 1.70 -9.60
CA ILE A 143 -4.30 2.64 -8.48
C ILE A 143 -4.04 1.88 -7.17
N THR A 144 -4.72 0.76 -6.92
CA THR A 144 -4.45 -0.07 -5.75
C THR A 144 -3.03 -0.65 -5.79
N GLN A 145 -2.55 -1.04 -6.98
CA GLN A 145 -1.18 -1.49 -7.20
C GLN A 145 -0.16 -0.37 -6.87
N PHE A 146 -0.45 0.90 -7.21
CA PHE A 146 0.35 2.04 -6.73
C PHE A 146 0.50 2.01 -5.21
N GLY A 147 -0.57 1.71 -4.47
CA GLY A 147 -0.57 1.63 -3.02
C GLY A 147 0.48 0.67 -2.45
N PHE A 148 0.94 -0.32 -3.22
CA PHE A 148 1.93 -1.28 -2.76
C PHE A 148 3.38 -1.03 -3.21
N VAL A 149 3.56 -0.29 -4.31
CA VAL A 149 4.87 -0.12 -4.96
C VAL A 149 5.25 1.34 -5.24
N GLY A 150 4.27 2.21 -5.41
CA GLY A 150 4.47 3.57 -5.91
C GLY A 150 5.35 4.43 -5.02
N PHE A 151 5.06 4.50 -3.71
CA PHE A 151 5.91 5.25 -2.79
C PHE A 151 7.29 4.63 -2.61
N ILE A 152 7.43 3.31 -2.72
CA ILE A 152 8.74 2.66 -2.65
C ILE A 152 9.62 3.15 -3.80
N ILE A 153 9.09 3.15 -5.03
CA ILE A 153 9.82 3.59 -6.21
C ILE A 153 10.05 5.10 -6.21
N LEU A 154 9.03 5.90 -5.90
CA LEU A 154 9.10 7.36 -6.05
C LEU A 154 9.74 8.09 -4.86
N LYS A 155 9.78 7.47 -3.68
CA LYS A 155 10.13 8.12 -2.40
C LYS A 155 11.09 7.28 -1.56
N ALA A 156 11.92 6.44 -2.21
CA ALA A 156 12.88 5.57 -1.56
C ALA A 156 13.75 6.30 -0.52
N ASN A 157 14.25 7.49 -0.88
CA ASN A 157 15.03 8.36 0.00
C ASN A 157 14.27 8.81 1.27
N LEU A 158 13.00 9.22 1.15
CA LEU A 158 12.18 9.65 2.29
C LEU A 158 11.80 8.49 3.21
N LEU A 159 11.78 7.28 2.66
CA LEU A 159 11.48 6.04 3.38
C LEU A 159 12.72 5.37 3.96
N GLY A 160 13.93 5.82 3.57
CA GLY A 160 15.16 5.09 3.86
C GLY A 160 15.11 3.68 3.31
N VAL A 161 14.66 3.50 2.07
CA VAL A 161 14.91 2.27 1.32
C VAL A 161 16.38 2.30 0.87
N GLN A 162 17.06 1.14 0.83
CA GLN A 162 18.34 1.01 0.15
C GLN A 162 18.10 0.22 -1.11
N GLU A 163 18.40 0.83 -2.24
CA GLU A 163 18.12 0.29 -3.56
C GLU A 163 19.36 0.32 -4.46
N THR A 164 19.39 -0.61 -5.40
CA THR A 164 20.14 -0.45 -6.66
C THR A 164 19.14 -0.31 -7.80
N ARG A 165 19.63 0.03 -9.00
CA ARG A 165 18.78 0.08 -10.20
C ARG A 165 18.11 -1.28 -10.44
N GLU A 166 18.88 -2.35 -10.33
CA GLU A 166 18.44 -3.72 -10.55
C GLU A 166 17.40 -4.18 -9.51
N ASP A 167 17.51 -3.70 -8.26
CA ASP A 167 16.51 -3.97 -7.22
C ASP A 167 15.17 -3.32 -7.55
N MET A 168 15.20 -2.08 -8.04
CA MET A 168 13.99 -1.36 -8.44
C MET A 168 13.37 -1.98 -9.71
N ASP A 169 14.17 -2.33 -10.71
CA ASP A 169 13.70 -3.06 -11.90
C ASP A 169 13.10 -4.42 -11.53
N ALA A 170 13.73 -5.15 -10.61
CA ALA A 170 13.19 -6.40 -10.08
C ALA A 170 11.85 -6.17 -9.35
N LEU A 171 11.72 -5.12 -8.55
CA LEU A 171 10.47 -4.80 -7.85
C LEU A 171 9.34 -4.42 -8.82
N VAL A 172 9.68 -3.69 -9.89
CA VAL A 172 8.74 -3.41 -11.00
C VAL A 172 8.28 -4.71 -11.64
N HIS A 173 9.20 -5.62 -11.97
CA HIS A 173 8.86 -6.93 -12.54
C HIS A 173 7.98 -7.76 -11.60
N PHE A 174 8.29 -7.78 -10.30
CA PHE A 174 7.49 -8.45 -9.28
C PHE A 174 6.06 -7.92 -9.26
N TRP A 175 5.87 -6.60 -9.18
CA TRP A 175 4.53 -6.03 -9.13
C TRP A 175 3.80 -6.09 -10.47
N ARG A 176 4.49 -6.02 -11.60
CA ARG A 176 3.90 -6.29 -12.92
C ARG A 176 3.33 -7.72 -12.95
N THR A 177 4.12 -8.71 -12.51
CA THR A 177 3.70 -10.12 -12.43
C THR A 177 2.51 -10.30 -11.50
N ILE A 178 2.57 -9.77 -10.27
CA ILE A 178 1.45 -9.88 -9.33
C ILE A 178 0.19 -9.19 -9.90
N GLY A 179 0.34 -8.00 -10.51
CA GLY A 179 -0.75 -7.28 -11.16
C GLY A 179 -1.44 -8.11 -12.24
N TYR A 180 -0.66 -8.71 -13.13
CA TYR A 180 -1.17 -9.62 -14.16
C TYR A 180 -1.94 -10.79 -13.54
N LEU A 181 -1.34 -11.48 -12.56
CA LEU A 181 -1.94 -12.67 -11.95
C LEU A 181 -3.22 -12.38 -11.17
N ILE A 182 -3.38 -11.17 -10.62
CA ILE A 182 -4.62 -10.74 -9.93
C ILE A 182 -5.66 -10.13 -10.89
N GLY A 183 -5.44 -10.18 -12.20
CA GLY A 183 -6.41 -9.79 -13.23
C GLY A 183 -6.22 -8.41 -13.85
N ILE A 184 -5.09 -7.72 -13.59
CA ILE A 184 -4.80 -6.46 -14.28
C ILE A 184 -4.29 -6.76 -15.68
N GLU A 185 -5.00 -6.30 -16.71
CA GLU A 185 -4.51 -6.45 -18.09
C GLU A 185 -3.21 -5.64 -18.28
N ASP A 186 -2.30 -6.17 -19.08
CA ASP A 186 -0.96 -5.59 -19.26
C ASP A 186 -0.98 -4.09 -19.64
N LYS A 187 -1.96 -3.66 -20.44
CA LYS A 187 -2.08 -2.24 -20.81
C LYS A 187 -2.45 -1.31 -19.64
N PHE A 188 -3.20 -1.81 -18.65
CA PHE A 188 -3.61 -1.05 -17.45
C PHE A 188 -2.65 -1.26 -16.28
N ASN A 189 -1.74 -2.21 -16.35
CA ASN A 189 -0.77 -2.49 -15.28
C ASN A 189 0.13 -1.27 -15.05
N ILE A 190 0.24 -0.79 -13.81
CA ILE A 190 1.03 0.41 -13.53
C ILE A 190 2.53 0.14 -13.66
N CYS A 191 2.94 -1.11 -13.41
CA CYS A 191 4.30 -1.60 -13.60
C CYS A 191 4.45 -2.14 -15.01
N THR A 192 5.53 -1.73 -15.69
CA THR A 192 5.80 -2.07 -17.09
C THR A 192 7.02 -2.98 -17.18
N ASP A 193 7.58 -3.14 -18.39
CA ASP A 193 8.76 -3.96 -18.66
C ASP A 193 10.01 -3.55 -17.91
N LYS A 194 10.12 -2.25 -17.56
CA LYS A 194 11.29 -1.66 -16.90
C LYS A 194 10.92 -0.46 -16.03
N LEU A 195 11.85 -0.03 -15.19
CA LEU A 195 11.64 1.06 -14.25
C LEU A 195 11.47 2.42 -14.94
N GLU A 196 12.17 2.68 -16.06
CA GLU A 196 12.08 3.95 -16.81
C GLU A 196 10.65 4.24 -17.29
N THR A 197 9.96 3.23 -17.80
CA THR A 197 8.58 3.34 -18.32
C THR A 197 7.54 3.25 -17.21
N THR A 198 7.90 2.73 -16.04
CA THR A 198 7.03 2.63 -14.86
C THR A 198 6.96 3.94 -14.07
N ILE A 199 8.08 4.64 -13.91
CA ILE A 199 8.14 5.88 -13.11
C ILE A 199 7.14 6.94 -13.59
N PRO A 200 7.01 7.26 -14.90
CA PRO A 200 6.04 8.24 -15.38
C PRO A 200 4.59 7.86 -15.01
N ARG A 201 4.21 6.58 -15.19
CA ARG A 201 2.87 6.08 -14.81
C ARG A 201 2.58 6.28 -13.33
N LEU A 202 3.54 5.95 -12.46
CA LEU A 202 3.44 6.17 -11.02
C LEU A 202 3.31 7.66 -10.68
N GLN A 203 4.14 8.52 -11.26
CA GLN A 203 4.11 9.97 -11.03
C GLN A 203 2.78 10.60 -11.43
N MET A 204 2.17 10.12 -12.51
CA MET A 204 0.87 10.58 -12.97
C MET A 204 -0.26 10.18 -12.02
N VAL A 205 -0.32 8.91 -11.62
CA VAL A 205 -1.31 8.46 -10.62
C VAL A 205 -1.14 9.23 -9.32
N LEU A 206 0.10 9.47 -8.89
CA LEU A 206 0.36 10.25 -7.69
C LEU A 206 -0.14 11.70 -7.80
N SER A 207 0.29 12.41 -8.84
CA SER A 207 0.06 13.85 -8.98
C SER A 207 -1.37 14.20 -9.42
N GLN A 208 -1.99 13.37 -10.26
CA GLN A 208 -3.29 13.66 -10.87
C GLN A 208 -4.47 12.99 -10.17
N ILE A 209 -4.24 11.93 -9.39
CA ILE A 209 -5.33 11.18 -8.72
C ILE A 209 -5.17 11.22 -7.20
N LEU A 210 -4.05 10.70 -6.68
CA LEU A 210 -3.91 10.49 -5.23
C LEU A 210 -3.74 11.81 -4.48
N ARG A 211 -2.86 12.71 -4.94
CA ARG A 211 -2.63 13.99 -4.27
C ARG A 211 -3.90 14.86 -4.23
N PRO A 212 -4.65 15.07 -5.32
CA PRO A 212 -5.93 15.78 -5.27
C PRO A 212 -6.93 15.11 -4.32
N GLY A 213 -7.02 13.77 -4.33
CA GLY A 213 -7.87 13.02 -3.41
C GLY A 213 -7.53 13.28 -1.94
N LEU A 214 -6.24 13.30 -1.60
CA LEU A 214 -5.77 13.57 -0.22
C LEU A 214 -6.06 15.01 0.20
N ILE A 215 -5.88 15.98 -0.70
CA ILE A 215 -6.19 17.40 -0.45
C ILE A 215 -7.67 17.61 -0.14
N ALA A 216 -8.57 16.85 -0.79
CA ALA A 216 -10.01 16.96 -0.59
C ALA A 216 -10.48 16.59 0.83
N LYS A 217 -9.68 15.82 1.61
CA LYS A 217 -9.93 15.51 3.03
C LYS A 217 -11.37 15.05 3.34
N ARG A 218 -11.94 14.20 2.48
CA ARG A 218 -13.30 13.66 2.67
C ARG A 218 -13.46 12.99 4.03
N LYS A 219 -14.62 13.15 4.65
CA LYS A 219 -14.90 12.64 6.00
C LYS A 219 -14.77 11.12 6.06
N GLU A 220 -15.35 10.43 5.07
CA GLU A 220 -15.35 8.98 4.95
C GLU A 220 -13.92 8.42 4.81
N PHE A 221 -13.07 9.14 4.07
CA PHE A 221 -11.65 8.82 3.96
C PHE A 221 -10.95 8.90 5.33
N LEU A 222 -11.19 9.97 6.09
CA LEU A 222 -10.60 10.14 7.42
C LEU A 222 -11.09 9.08 8.42
N ASP A 223 -12.39 8.76 8.37
CA ASP A 223 -12.99 7.76 9.26
C ASP A 223 -12.47 6.34 8.97
N MET A 224 -12.38 5.96 7.69
CA MET A 224 -11.81 4.67 7.27
C MET A 224 -10.31 4.58 7.55
N THR A 225 -9.58 5.70 7.41
CA THR A 225 -8.17 5.77 7.78
C THR A 225 -7.99 5.59 9.29
N ARG A 226 -8.84 6.21 10.12
CA ARG A 226 -8.82 6.03 11.57
C ARG A 226 -9.09 4.58 11.95
N ALA A 227 -10.11 3.95 11.37
CA ALA A 227 -10.42 2.54 11.60
C ALA A 227 -9.24 1.61 11.19
N LEU A 228 -8.61 1.86 10.03
CA LEU A 228 -7.41 1.16 9.57
C LEU A 228 -6.27 1.27 10.59
N VAL A 229 -5.89 2.49 10.96
CA VAL A 229 -4.73 2.75 11.82
C VAL A 229 -4.96 2.21 13.23
N GLU A 230 -6.16 2.40 13.79
CA GLU A 230 -6.51 1.84 15.08
C GLU A 230 -6.59 0.32 15.07
N GLY A 231 -7.06 -0.28 13.97
CA GLY A 231 -7.06 -1.73 13.79
C GLY A 231 -5.64 -2.30 13.79
N LEU A 232 -4.72 -1.65 13.07
CA LEU A 232 -3.31 -2.07 12.98
C LEU A 232 -2.46 -1.71 14.20
N TRP A 233 -3.01 -1.01 15.20
CA TRP A 233 -2.31 -0.74 16.45
C TRP A 233 -1.79 -2.03 17.13
N CYS A 234 -2.53 -3.14 17.01
CA CYS A 234 -2.10 -4.44 17.55
C CYS A 234 -0.88 -5.03 16.83
N PHE A 235 -0.58 -4.57 15.62
CA PHE A 235 0.59 -4.97 14.84
C PHE A 235 1.77 -4.01 15.07
N ASN A 236 1.49 -2.72 15.20
CA ASN A 236 2.47 -1.69 15.55
C ASN A 236 1.86 -0.63 16.51
N PRO A 237 2.18 -0.69 17.81
CA PRO A 237 1.63 0.20 18.84
C PRO A 237 2.01 1.68 18.70
N PHE A 238 2.98 2.01 17.85
CA PHE A 238 3.42 3.39 17.60
C PHE A 238 2.57 4.09 16.54
N LEU A 239 1.69 3.37 15.83
CA LEU A 239 0.82 3.97 14.82
C LEU A 239 -0.20 4.92 15.46
N ARG A 240 -0.28 6.14 14.92
CA ARG A 240 -1.28 7.16 15.25
C ARG A 240 -1.83 7.74 13.97
N THR A 241 -3.13 7.98 13.91
CA THR A 241 -3.85 8.36 12.68
C THR A 241 -3.29 9.65 12.10
N GLU A 242 -3.09 10.66 12.94
CA GLU A 242 -2.59 11.98 12.56
C GLU A 242 -1.15 11.92 12.02
N VAL A 243 -0.30 11.12 12.66
CA VAL A 243 1.09 10.93 12.24
C VAL A 243 1.16 10.14 10.92
N ALA A 244 0.36 9.08 10.79
CA ALA A 244 0.29 8.28 9.57
C ALA A 244 -0.26 9.09 8.39
N LEU A 245 -1.27 9.93 8.61
CA LEU A 245 -1.79 10.88 7.62
C LEU A 245 -0.73 11.91 7.23
N TYR A 246 -0.06 12.53 8.21
CA TYR A 246 1.00 13.50 7.93
C TYR A 246 2.11 12.88 7.06
N PHE A 247 2.60 11.70 7.45
CA PHE A 247 3.65 11.02 6.70
C PHE A 247 3.20 10.65 5.28
N THR A 248 1.95 10.18 5.12
CA THR A 248 1.37 9.86 3.81
C THR A 248 1.25 11.10 2.92
N TYR A 249 0.82 12.23 3.48
CA TYR A 249 0.69 13.48 2.74
C TYR A 249 2.05 14.02 2.31
N ARG A 250 3.07 13.88 3.16
CA ARG A 250 4.46 14.19 2.82
C ARG A 250 4.97 13.33 1.66
N LEU A 251 4.76 12.01 1.72
CA LEU A 251 5.12 11.11 0.61
C LEU A 251 4.36 11.43 -0.68
N ALA A 252 3.14 11.96 -0.58
CA ALA A 252 2.33 12.35 -1.72
C ALA A 252 2.63 13.75 -2.30
N ASP A 253 3.62 14.45 -1.73
CA ASP A 253 3.94 15.85 -2.00
C ASP A 253 2.69 16.76 -1.93
N VAL A 254 1.82 16.53 -0.96
CA VAL A 254 0.73 17.47 -0.66
C VAL A 254 1.39 18.79 -0.23
N PRO A 255 1.04 19.94 -0.87
CA PRO A 255 1.59 21.22 -0.47
C PRO A 255 1.40 21.43 1.03
N THR A 256 2.40 21.99 1.73
CA THR A 256 2.42 22.25 3.19
C THR A 256 2.64 21.04 4.11
N TYR A 257 2.98 19.86 3.58
CA TYR A 257 3.35 18.69 4.39
C TYR A 257 4.84 18.37 4.25
N HIS A 258 5.68 19.33 4.61
CA HIS A 258 7.13 19.22 4.61
C HIS A 258 7.68 19.23 6.03
N TYR A 259 8.75 18.47 6.27
CA TYR A 259 9.32 18.39 7.61
C TYR A 259 10.63 19.17 7.75
N TRP A 260 11.58 18.93 6.84
CA TRP A 260 12.83 19.68 6.82
C TRP A 260 12.67 21.01 6.09
N ASP A 261 13.43 22.03 6.49
CA ASP A 261 13.35 23.36 5.89
C ASP A 261 13.69 23.34 4.39
N ASN A 262 14.65 22.51 3.98
CA ASN A 262 15.09 22.37 2.58
C ASN A 262 14.04 21.72 1.65
N GLU A 263 12.98 21.11 2.19
CA GLU A 263 11.87 20.57 1.38
C GLU A 263 10.88 21.67 0.96
N ASN A 264 10.89 22.82 1.65
CA ASN A 264 9.93 23.88 1.41
C ASN A 264 10.37 24.77 0.26
N LYS A 265 9.47 25.01 -0.70
CA LYS A 265 9.74 25.84 -1.88
C LYS A 265 9.88 27.33 -1.55
N ASN A 266 9.22 27.79 -0.49
CA ASN A 266 9.22 29.18 -0.04
C ASN A 266 8.83 29.27 1.44
N GLU A 267 9.01 30.48 2.00
CA GLU A 267 8.74 30.77 3.41
C GLU A 267 7.28 30.52 3.81
N GLN A 268 6.33 30.83 2.92
CA GLN A 268 4.91 30.59 3.18
C GLN A 268 4.60 29.10 3.38
N SER A 269 5.13 28.24 2.50
CA SER A 269 5.01 26.77 2.62
C SER A 269 5.61 26.26 3.92
N ARG A 270 6.75 26.84 4.34
CA ARG A 270 7.42 26.49 5.59
C ARG A 270 6.57 26.83 6.81
N LEU A 271 6.01 28.04 6.84
CA LEU A 271 5.14 28.48 7.94
C LEU A 271 3.87 27.62 8.05
N GLU A 272 3.23 27.28 6.93
CA GLU A 272 2.06 26.39 6.93
C GLU A 272 2.41 24.98 7.41
N SER A 273 3.54 24.43 6.97
CA SER A 273 4.03 23.12 7.44
C SER A 273 4.29 23.12 8.95
N LEU A 274 4.91 24.18 9.47
CA LEU A 274 5.14 24.36 10.91
C LEU A 274 3.84 24.50 11.70
N LYS A 275 2.84 25.21 11.17
CA LYS A 275 1.51 25.30 11.80
C LYS A 275 0.87 23.93 11.93
N ILE A 276 0.95 23.09 10.89
CA ILE A 276 0.42 21.72 10.92
C ILE A 276 1.16 20.85 11.95
N ILE A 277 2.50 20.94 12.02
CA ILE A 277 3.26 20.19 13.03
C ILE A 277 2.90 20.68 14.45
N ARG A 278 2.78 22.00 14.64
CA ARG A 278 2.47 22.61 15.95
C ARG A 278 1.05 22.35 16.43
N SER A 279 0.10 22.08 15.53
CA SER A 279 -1.27 21.70 15.91
C SER A 279 -1.36 20.30 16.51
N LEU A 280 -0.34 19.45 16.28
CA LEU A 280 -0.24 18.14 16.94
C LEU A 280 0.13 18.27 18.42
N CYS A 281 -0.47 17.41 19.25
CA CYS A 281 -0.08 17.32 20.66
C CYS A 281 1.40 16.89 20.80
N LEU A 282 2.00 17.14 21.96
CA LEU A 282 3.43 16.89 22.18
C LEU A 282 3.83 15.42 21.90
N GLN A 283 2.99 14.47 22.32
CA GLN A 283 3.21 13.04 22.07
C GLN A 283 3.27 12.74 20.56
N TYR A 284 2.36 13.30 19.76
CA TYR A 284 2.31 13.03 18.32
C TYR A 284 3.45 13.72 17.59
N ARG A 285 3.88 14.90 18.05
CA ARG A 285 5.09 15.57 17.55
C ARG A 285 6.33 14.71 17.79
N LEU A 286 6.46 14.12 18.98
CA LEU A 286 7.57 13.22 19.29
C LEU A 286 7.54 11.96 18.42
N ILE A 287 6.37 11.31 18.27
CA ILE A 287 6.22 10.14 17.41
C ILE A 287 6.56 10.50 15.96
N LEU A 288 6.10 11.65 15.46
CA LEU A 288 6.41 12.13 14.11
C LEU A 288 7.92 12.37 13.92
N PHE A 289 8.57 13.05 14.86
CA PHE A 289 10.02 13.25 14.85
C PHE A 289 10.78 11.92 14.81
N CYS A 290 10.40 10.96 15.68
CA CYS A 290 10.99 9.63 15.68
C CYS A 290 10.77 8.92 14.35
N MET A 291 9.54 8.93 13.82
CA MET A 291 9.21 8.28 12.55
C MET A 291 10.06 8.83 11.41
N ILE A 292 10.21 10.15 11.32
CA ILE A 292 10.99 10.82 10.26
C ILE A 292 12.49 10.54 10.42
N SER A 293 13.01 10.64 11.64
CA SER A 293 14.42 10.36 11.95
C SER A 293 14.78 8.90 11.66
N VAL A 294 13.89 7.97 12.00
CA VAL A 294 14.08 6.55 11.67
C VAL A 294 14.24 6.37 10.17
N HIS A 295 13.27 6.85 9.38
CA HIS A 295 13.27 6.58 7.95
C HIS A 295 14.40 7.30 7.22
N GLN A 296 14.66 8.59 7.47
CA GLN A 296 15.65 9.33 6.67
C GLN A 296 17.08 9.29 7.20
N ILE A 297 17.28 8.95 8.48
CA ILE A 297 18.60 8.95 9.09
C ILE A 297 18.97 7.53 9.50
N LEU A 298 18.22 6.93 10.43
CA LEU A 298 18.64 5.68 11.06
C LEU A 298 18.67 4.49 10.10
N LEU A 299 17.69 4.37 9.20
CA LEU A 299 17.64 3.24 8.25
C LEU A 299 18.82 3.22 7.26
N ASN A 300 19.56 4.32 7.08
CA ASN A 300 20.79 4.33 6.27
C ASN A 300 21.96 3.61 6.97
N TYR A 301 21.84 3.30 8.26
CA TYR A 301 22.84 2.56 9.02
C TYR A 301 22.42 1.10 9.19
N ALA A 302 23.32 0.17 8.89
CA ALA A 302 23.05 -1.27 8.87
C ALA A 302 22.49 -1.80 10.20
N LEU A 303 23.01 -1.33 11.34
CA LEU A 303 22.56 -1.74 12.68
C LEU A 303 21.09 -1.42 12.92
N PHE A 304 20.68 -0.17 12.67
CA PHE A 304 19.31 0.25 12.88
C PHE A 304 18.36 -0.38 11.88
N ARG A 305 18.78 -0.53 10.62
CA ARG A 305 18.02 -1.27 9.60
C ARG A 305 17.77 -2.71 10.04
N PHE A 306 18.80 -3.41 10.51
CA PHE A 306 18.67 -4.75 11.06
C PHE A 306 17.65 -4.78 12.20
N TYR A 307 17.76 -3.86 13.16
CA TYR A 307 16.81 -3.76 14.28
C TYR A 307 15.36 -3.57 13.82
N TYR A 308 15.08 -2.59 12.96
CA TYR A 308 13.72 -2.29 12.49
C TYR A 308 13.13 -3.39 11.60
N ASN A 309 13.95 -4.02 10.73
CA ASN A 309 13.49 -5.18 9.96
C ASN A 309 13.14 -6.36 10.89
N ASN A 310 13.96 -6.63 11.91
CA ASN A 310 13.65 -7.67 12.91
C ASN A 310 12.39 -7.35 13.73
N GLN A 311 12.12 -6.08 14.02
CA GLN A 311 10.87 -5.68 14.66
C GLN A 311 9.64 -6.15 13.86
N LEU A 312 9.68 -6.07 12.52
CA LEU A 312 8.58 -6.53 11.66
C LEU A 312 8.47 -8.06 11.63
N HIS A 313 9.60 -8.77 11.70
CA HIS A 313 9.59 -10.21 11.87
C HIS A 313 8.96 -10.63 13.21
N VAL A 314 9.26 -9.91 14.29
CA VAL A 314 8.67 -10.13 15.61
C VAL A 314 7.18 -9.81 15.60
N SER A 315 6.76 -8.65 15.08
CA SER A 315 5.34 -8.30 14.93
C SER A 315 4.57 -9.33 14.13
N ARG A 316 5.15 -9.84 13.03
CA ARG A 316 4.57 -10.94 12.25
C ARG A 316 4.44 -12.22 13.08
N PHE A 317 5.49 -12.62 13.79
CA PHE A 317 5.46 -13.81 14.64
C PHE A 317 4.36 -13.70 15.71
N LEU A 318 4.33 -12.59 16.43
CA LEU A 318 3.34 -12.34 17.46
C LEU A 318 1.93 -12.35 16.89
N ILE A 319 1.66 -11.64 15.79
CA ILE A 319 0.31 -11.58 15.25
C ILE A 319 -0.19 -12.93 14.70
N THR A 320 0.72 -13.81 14.25
CA THR A 320 0.37 -15.14 13.77
C THR A 320 0.14 -16.15 14.90
N TYR A 321 1.02 -16.17 15.91
CA TYR A 321 1.05 -17.26 16.90
C TYR A 321 0.57 -16.84 18.29
N PHE A 322 0.80 -15.58 18.70
CA PHE A 322 0.42 -15.08 20.01
C PHE A 322 0.02 -13.59 19.96
N PRO A 323 -1.14 -13.25 19.38
CA PRO A 323 -1.55 -11.87 19.13
C PRO A 323 -2.06 -11.18 20.41
N TYR A 324 -1.22 -11.07 21.44
CA TYR A 324 -1.59 -10.61 22.77
C TYR A 324 -2.19 -9.20 22.81
N LEU A 325 -1.70 -8.27 21.97
CA LEU A 325 -2.29 -6.94 21.86
C LEU A 325 -3.71 -7.00 21.29
N ALA A 326 -3.97 -7.91 20.36
CA ALA A 326 -5.32 -8.12 19.85
C ALA A 326 -6.20 -8.89 20.86
N PHE A 327 -5.64 -9.77 21.71
CA PHE A 327 -6.38 -10.34 22.84
C PHE A 327 -6.89 -9.23 23.77
N TYR A 328 -5.99 -8.31 24.13
CA TYR A 328 -6.33 -7.18 24.98
C TYR A 328 -7.37 -6.26 24.34
N LYS A 329 -7.19 -5.89 23.07
CA LYS A 329 -8.05 -4.89 22.40
C LYS A 329 -9.38 -5.44 21.90
N PHE A 330 -9.40 -6.68 21.39
CA PHE A 330 -10.53 -7.25 20.65
C PHE A 330 -11.06 -8.56 21.22
N GLY A 331 -10.40 -9.09 22.26
CA GLY A 331 -10.72 -10.40 22.84
C GLY A 331 -10.14 -11.57 22.04
N ILE A 332 -9.90 -12.68 22.75
CA ILE A 332 -9.25 -13.88 22.19
C ILE A 332 -9.98 -14.43 20.97
N ARG A 333 -11.32 -14.43 21.00
CA ARG A 333 -12.18 -14.96 19.91
C ARG A 333 -11.99 -14.23 18.57
N HIS A 334 -11.48 -13.01 18.58
CA HIS A 334 -11.37 -12.19 17.38
C HIS A 334 -9.93 -11.83 16.99
N ALA A 335 -8.96 -12.22 17.81
CA ALA A 335 -7.58 -11.86 17.62
C ALA A 335 -6.88 -12.66 16.52
N TYR A 336 -7.22 -13.94 16.33
CA TYR A 336 -6.62 -14.74 15.28
C TYR A 336 -7.24 -14.44 13.90
N VAL A 337 -6.38 -14.18 12.93
CA VAL A 337 -6.73 -13.97 11.52
C VAL A 337 -6.08 -15.07 10.69
N ARG A 338 -6.80 -15.59 9.70
CA ARG A 338 -6.30 -16.62 8.77
C ARG A 338 -6.68 -16.21 7.34
N ILE A 339 -5.85 -16.61 6.39
CA ILE A 339 -6.05 -16.41 4.95
C ILE A 339 -6.14 -17.71 4.20
#